data_AF-T1GWL2-F1
#
_entry.id   AF-T1GWL2-F1
#
_cell.length_a   1.000
_cell.length_b   1.000
_cell.length_c   1.000
_cell.angle_alpha   90.00
_cell.angle_beta   90.00
_cell.angle_gamma   90.00
#
_symmetry.space_group_name_H-M   'P 1'
#
loop_
_entity.id
_entity.type
_entity.pdbx_description
1 polymer ?
#
loop_
_entity_poly.entity_id
_entity_poly.type
_entity_poly.pdbx_seq_one_letter_code
_entity_poly.pdbx_strand_id
1 'polypeptide(L)'
;MMERWIQMHYQIKSRERALEISKNRELFYWVSSFYMVSFVGSLLRYQRLKQTNIFTPMIPLTFVTAYFADLAYGSKLHRIKAEADMIMQHEDELLDWPGGLPTVASIDEARTEAEMEKKMHPHAS
;
A
#
# COMPACT_ATOMS: atom_id res chain seq x y z
N MET A 1 -20.05 26.04 9.70
CA MET A 1 -19.09 25.19 10.45
C MET A 1 -18.95 23.79 9.85
N MET A 2 -20.05 23.11 9.51
CA MET A 2 -20.03 21.73 8.99
C MET A 2 -19.39 21.58 7.60
N GLU A 3 -19.68 22.48 6.66
CA GLU A 3 -19.08 22.48 5.31
C GLU A 3 -17.55 22.57 5.34
N ARG A 4 -17.00 23.40 6.24
CA ARG A 4 -15.56 23.56 6.42
C ARG A 4 -14.90 22.27 6.95
N TRP A 5 -15.59 21.53 7.82
CA TRP A 5 -15.10 20.26 8.35
C TRP A 5 -15.09 19.17 7.28
N ILE A 6 -16.16 19.08 6.47
CA ILE A 6 -16.26 18.16 5.32
C ILE A 6 -15.16 18.46 4.30
N GLN A 7 -14.98 19.74 3.96
CA GLN A 7 -13.93 20.17 3.03
C GLN A 7 -12.54 19.81 3.56
N MET A 8 -12.29 19.98 4.86
CA MET A 8 -11.02 19.60 5.48
C MET A 8 -10.76 18.08 5.39
N HIS A 9 -11.77 17.26 5.68
CA HIS A 9 -11.67 15.79 5.53
C HIS A 9 -11.38 15.37 4.10
N TYR A 10 -12.08 15.97 3.13
CA TYR A 10 -11.84 15.71 1.72
C TYR A 10 -10.40 16.05 1.31
N GLN A 11 -9.86 17.17 1.81
CA GLN A 11 -8.48 17.55 1.54
C GLN A 11 -7.45 16.63 2.21
N ILE A 12 -7.73 16.10 3.41
CA ILE A 12 -6.85 15.09 4.03
C ILE A 12 -6.86 13.81 3.21
N LYS A 13 -8.04 13.32 2.82
CA LYS A 13 -8.19 12.11 2.01
C LYS A 13 -7.52 12.23 0.63
N SER A 14 -7.60 13.41 0.00
CA SER A 14 -6.91 13.64 -1.27
C SER A 14 -5.38 13.64 -1.11
N ARG A 15 -4.86 14.20 -0.01
CA ARG A 15 -3.43 14.14 0.32
C ARG A 15 -2.95 12.73 0.63
N GLU A 16 -3.71 11.96 1.40
CA GLU A 16 -3.43 10.54 1.67
C GLU A 16 -3.34 9.75 0.37
N ARG A 17 -4.33 9.89 -0.52
CA ARG A 17 -4.33 9.25 -1.84
C ARG A 17 -3.14 9.69 -2.70
N ALA A 18 -2.77 10.97 -2.68
CA ALA A 18 -1.60 11.46 -3.41
C ALA A 18 -0.30 10.86 -2.88
N LEU A 19 -0.18 10.71 -1.56
CA LEU A 19 0.96 10.09 -0.90
C LEU A 19 1.09 8.61 -1.23
N GLU A 20 -0.01 7.86 -1.26
CA GLU A 20 -0.02 6.46 -1.73
C GLU A 20 0.47 6.31 -3.17
N ILE A 21 -0.03 7.17 -4.07
CA ILE A 21 0.41 7.17 -5.48
C ILE A 21 1.92 7.47 -5.56
N SER A 22 2.39 8.44 -4.77
CA SER A 22 3.82 8.78 -4.72
C SER A 22 4.66 7.60 -4.25
N LYS A 23 4.25 6.91 -3.18
CA LYS A 23 4.92 5.70 -2.66
C LYS A 23 5.01 4.61 -3.71
N ASN A 24 3.92 4.33 -4.43
CA ASN A 24 3.92 3.30 -5.47
C ASN A 24 4.90 3.64 -6.62
N ARG A 25 5.01 4.92 -6.99
CA ARG A 25 5.96 5.38 -8.02
C ARG A 25 7.41 5.27 -7.56
N GLU A 26 7.69 5.66 -6.33
CA GLU A 26 9.02 5.55 -5.73
C GLU A 26 9.44 4.07 -5.67
N LEU A 27 8.57 3.18 -5.19
CA LEU A 27 8.83 1.74 -5.14
C LEU A 27 9.13 1.15 -6.53
N PHE A 28 8.39 1.57 -7.55
CA PHE A 28 8.66 1.16 -8.93
C PHE A 28 10.07 1.58 -9.39
N TYR A 29 10.49 2.82 -9.11
CA TYR A 29 11.84 3.27 -9.45
C TYR A 29 12.91 2.49 -8.70
N TRP A 30 12.68 2.24 -7.40
CA TRP A 30 13.57 1.45 -6.57
C TRP A 30 13.75 0.05 -7.16
N VAL A 31 12.67 -0.72 -7.35
CA VAL A 31 12.71 -2.08 -7.92
C VAL A 31 13.30 -2.10 -9.33
N SER A 32 12.95 -1.12 -10.17
CA SER A 32 13.49 -1.01 -11.54
C SER A 32 15.00 -0.79 -11.57
N SER A 33 15.56 -0.08 -10.59
CA SER A 33 17.00 0.10 -10.49
C SER A 33 17.72 -1.23 -10.20
N PHE A 34 17.19 -2.05 -9.28
CA PHE A 34 17.70 -3.40 -9.02
C PHE A 34 17.58 -4.30 -10.24
N TYR A 35 16.46 -4.21 -10.97
CA TYR A 35 16.26 -4.93 -12.22
C TYR A 35 17.34 -4.57 -13.25
N MET A 36 17.59 -3.28 -13.47
CA MET A 36 18.61 -2.82 -14.42
C MET A 36 20.02 -3.28 -14.04
N VAL A 37 20.41 -3.13 -12.77
CA VAL A 37 21.74 -3.58 -12.29
C VAL A 37 21.88 -5.09 -12.46
N SER A 38 20.86 -5.86 -12.10
CA SER A 38 20.86 -7.32 -12.22
C SER A 38 20.88 -7.79 -13.67
N PHE A 39 20.19 -7.07 -14.56
CA PHE A 39 20.17 -7.33 -16.00
C PHE A 39 21.54 -7.09 -16.63
N VAL A 40 22.17 -5.94 -16.35
CA VAL A 40 23.52 -5.63 -16.83
C VAL A 40 24.54 -6.64 -16.30
N GLY A 41 24.46 -6.99 -15.01
CA GLY A 41 25.33 -8.02 -14.41
C GLY A 41 25.16 -9.38 -15.08
N SER A 42 23.93 -9.79 -15.34
CA SER A 42 23.61 -11.03 -16.07
C SER A 42 24.14 -11.01 -17.50
N LEU A 43 24.01 -9.88 -18.21
CA LEU A 43 24.48 -9.72 -19.58
C LEU A 43 26.01 -9.83 -19.68
N LEU A 44 26.74 -9.15 -18.78
CA LEU A 44 28.21 -9.24 -18.71
C LEU A 44 28.67 -10.67 -18.41
N ARG A 45 27.94 -11.39 -17.54
CA ARG A 45 28.24 -12.78 -17.22
C ARG A 45 27.92 -13.73 -18.38
N TYR A 46 26.83 -13.49 -19.11
CA TYR A 46 26.47 -14.23 -20.31
C TYR A 46 27.55 -14.11 -21.39
N GLN A 47 28.11 -12.92 -21.61
CA GLN A 47 29.20 -12.72 -22.58
C GLN A 47 30.43 -13.58 -22.26
N ARG A 48 30.73 -13.82 -20.97
CA ARG A 48 31.89 -14.62 -20.55
C ARG A 48 31.63 -16.13 -20.56
N LEU A 49 30.48 -16.56 -20.03
CA LEU A 49 30.19 -17.99 -19.83
C LEU A 49 29.34 -18.61 -20.95
N LYS A 50 28.67 -17.80 -21.78
CA LYS A 50 27.71 -18.20 -22.81
C LYS A 50 26.56 -19.10 -22.31
N GLN A 51 26.29 -19.09 -21.01
CA GLN A 51 25.23 -19.88 -20.38
C GLN A 51 23.93 -19.08 -20.28
N THR A 52 22.85 -19.59 -20.87
CA THR A 52 21.52 -18.96 -20.83
C THR A 52 20.84 -19.06 -19.46
N ASN A 53 21.24 -20.03 -18.63
CA ASN A 53 20.70 -20.24 -17.27
C ASN A 53 20.93 -19.06 -16.31
N ILE A 54 21.77 -18.09 -16.69
CA ILE A 54 22.01 -16.87 -15.93
C ILE A 54 20.75 -15.97 -15.91
N PHE A 55 19.87 -16.09 -16.89
CA PHE A 55 18.63 -15.32 -16.99
C PHE A 55 17.45 -15.92 -16.22
N THR A 56 17.59 -17.12 -15.65
CA THR A 56 16.53 -17.76 -14.85
C THR A 56 15.94 -16.84 -13.77
N PRO A 57 16.73 -16.13 -12.94
CA PRO A 57 16.18 -15.17 -11.98
C PRO A 57 15.59 -13.90 -12.61
N MET A 58 15.92 -13.57 -13.87
CA MET A 58 15.39 -12.37 -14.52
C MET A 58 13.92 -12.52 -14.89
N ILE A 59 13.46 -13.74 -15.17
CA ILE A 59 12.05 -14.00 -15.49
C ILE A 59 11.13 -13.55 -14.33
N PRO A 60 11.22 -14.09 -13.11
CA PRO A 60 10.36 -13.66 -12.01
C PRO A 60 10.55 -12.19 -11.65
N LEU A 61 11.79 -11.67 -11.74
CA LEU A 61 12.08 -10.26 -11.48
C LEU A 61 11.36 -9.33 -12.49
N THR A 62 11.26 -9.75 -13.75
CA THR A 62 10.54 -9.01 -14.80
C THR A 62 9.05 -8.95 -14.49
N PHE A 63 8.44 -10.08 -14.07
CA PHE A 63 7.02 -10.11 -13.69
C PHE A 63 6.71 -9.17 -12.53
N VAL A 64 7.55 -9.17 -11.48
CA VAL A 64 7.39 -8.29 -10.32
C VAL A 64 7.53 -6.82 -10.72
N THR A 65 8.54 -6.48 -11.51
CA THR A 65 8.77 -5.10 -11.97
C THR A 65 7.62 -4.61 -12.86
N ALA A 66 7.12 -5.45 -13.77
CA ALA A 66 5.98 -5.15 -14.62
C ALA A 66 4.68 -4.94 -13.80
N TYR A 67 4.47 -5.72 -12.74
CA TYR A 67 3.35 -5.53 -11.82
C TYR A 67 3.40 -4.13 -11.17
N PHE A 68 4.58 -3.73 -10.66
CA PHE A 68 4.74 -2.40 -10.05
C PHE A 68 4.64 -1.26 -11.07
N ALA A 69 5.06 -1.47 -12.31
CA ALA A 69 4.85 -0.50 -13.40
C ALA A 69 3.36 -0.25 -13.65
N ASP A 70 2.57 -1.33 -13.76
CA ASP A 70 1.11 -1.26 -13.96
C ASP A 70 0.39 -0.71 -12.71
N LEU A 71 0.92 -0.93 -11.51
CA LEU A 71 0.41 -0.32 -10.27
C LEU A 71 0.67 1.19 -10.20
N ALA A 72 1.85 1.65 -10.61
CA ALA A 72 2.28 3.04 -10.50
C ALA A 72 1.73 3.95 -11.61
N TYR A 73 1.66 3.43 -12.84
CA TYR A 73 1.30 4.20 -14.05
C TYR A 73 0.17 3.58 -14.87
N GLY A 74 -0.12 2.30 -14.67
CA GLY A 74 -1.13 1.57 -15.44
C GLY A 74 -2.53 1.66 -14.87
N SER A 75 -3.39 0.74 -15.32
CA SER A 75 -4.81 0.69 -14.96
C SER A 75 -5.09 -0.17 -13.73
N LYS A 76 -4.06 -0.81 -13.14
CA LYS A 76 -4.23 -1.73 -12.01
C LYS A 76 -4.95 -1.08 -10.84
N LEU A 77 -4.61 0.16 -10.50
CA LEU A 77 -5.29 0.90 -9.42
C LEU A 77 -6.77 1.13 -9.73
N HIS A 78 -7.13 1.33 -10.99
CA HIS A 78 -8.53 1.46 -11.39
C HIS A 78 -9.29 0.14 -11.26
N ARG A 79 -8.66 -0.98 -11.65
CA ARG A 79 -9.23 -2.33 -11.48
C ARG A 79 -9.45 -2.68 -10.02
N ILE A 80 -8.47 -2.41 -9.16
CA ILE A 80 -8.60 -2.63 -7.71
C ILE A 80 -9.75 -1.81 -7.13
N LYS A 81 -9.94 -0.57 -7.59
CA LYS A 81 -11.08 0.26 -7.17
C LYS A 81 -12.41 -0.33 -7.62
N ALA A 82 -12.50 -0.78 -8.87
CA ALA A 82 -13.73 -1.40 -9.40
C ALA A 82 -14.07 -2.70 -8.66
N GLU A 83 -13.06 -3.50 -8.32
CA GLU A 83 -13.22 -4.70 -7.50
C GLU A 83 -13.66 -4.37 -6.07
N ALA A 84 -13.07 -3.34 -5.45
CA ALA A 84 -13.51 -2.85 -4.15
C ALA A 84 -14.97 -2.36 -4.18
N ASP A 85 -15.38 -1.63 -5.22
CA ASP A 85 -16.76 -1.18 -5.39
C ASP A 85 -17.73 -2.38 -5.54
N MET A 86 -17.30 -3.44 -6.24
CA MET A 86 -18.07 -4.68 -6.38
C MET A 86 -18.26 -5.37 -5.03
N ILE A 87 -17.18 -5.53 -4.25
CA ILE A 87 -17.21 -6.13 -2.90
C ILE A 87 -18.17 -5.35 -2.00
N MET A 88 -18.08 -4.01 -2.01
CA MET A 88 -18.95 -3.16 -1.21
C MET A 88 -20.44 -3.27 -1.56
N GLN A 89 -20.77 -3.65 -2.79
CA GLN A 89 -22.15 -3.72 -3.26
C GLN A 89 -22.75 -5.14 -3.21
N HIS A 90 -21.92 -6.17 -3.36
CA HIS A 90 -22.38 -7.54 -3.59
C HIS A 90 -21.87 -8.56 -2.57
N GLU A 91 -20.85 -8.22 -1.78
CA GLU A 91 -20.17 -9.12 -0.84
C GLU A 91 -20.02 -8.44 0.53
N ASP A 92 -21.14 -7.99 1.09
CA ASP A 92 -21.23 -7.32 2.39
C ASP A 92 -20.73 -8.19 3.55
N GLU A 93 -20.93 -9.51 3.46
CA GLU A 93 -20.40 -10.48 4.42
C GLU A 93 -18.87 -10.46 4.58
N LEU A 94 -18.11 -10.04 3.55
CA LEU A 94 -16.65 -9.93 3.63
C LEU A 94 -16.19 -8.69 4.42
N LEU A 95 -17.10 -7.73 4.64
CA LEU A 95 -16.80 -6.48 5.33
C LEU A 95 -17.01 -6.58 6.84
N ASP A 96 -17.57 -7.70 7.31
CA ASP A 96 -17.80 -7.93 8.73
C ASP A 96 -16.49 -7.91 9.51
N TRP A 97 -16.46 -7.06 10.53
CA TRP A 97 -15.27 -6.92 11.35
C TRP A 97 -15.07 -8.21 12.17
N PRO A 98 -13.84 -8.78 12.20
CA PRO A 98 -13.58 -9.95 13.02
C PRO A 98 -13.80 -9.59 14.50
N GLY A 99 -14.77 -10.27 15.14
CA GLY A 99 -15.19 -9.96 16.52
C GLY A 99 -16.42 -9.05 16.64
N GLY A 100 -17.03 -8.65 15.53
CA GLY A 100 -18.22 -7.79 15.51
C GLY A 100 -17.90 -6.31 15.73
N LEU A 101 -18.94 -5.48 15.73
CA LEU A 101 -18.80 -4.04 15.94
C LEU A 101 -18.40 -3.73 17.40
N PRO A 102 -17.42 -2.84 17.64
CA PRO A 102 -17.10 -2.36 18.98
C PRO A 102 -18.37 -1.79 19.63
N THR A 103 -18.79 -2.39 20.74
CA THR A 103 -19.95 -1.90 21.49
C THR A 103 -19.60 -0.58 22.18
N VAL A 104 -20.57 0.29 22.42
CA VAL A 104 -20.38 1.56 23.15
C VAL A 104 -19.60 1.39 24.46
N ALA A 105 -19.82 0.28 25.18
CA ALA A 105 -19.08 -0.07 26.38
C ALA A 105 -17.56 -0.20 26.14
N SER A 106 -17.16 -0.89 25.06
CA SER A 106 -15.74 -1.05 24.70
C SER A 106 -15.08 0.28 24.29
N ILE A 107 -15.85 1.20 23.70
CA ILE A 107 -15.36 2.52 23.31
C ILE A 107 -15.15 3.39 24.55
N ASP A 108 -16.09 3.35 25.50
CA ASP A 108 -15.97 4.09 26.75
C ASP A 108 -14.86 3.52 27.64
N GLU A 109 -14.69 2.20 27.68
CA GLU A 109 -13.55 1.55 28.36
C GLU A 109 -12.21 2.00 27.76
N ALA A 110 -12.05 1.96 26.42
CA ALA A 110 -10.84 2.44 25.75
C ALA A 110 -10.56 3.94 26.00
N ARG A 111 -11.61 4.77 26.12
CA ARG A 111 -11.46 6.19 26.50
C ARG A 111 -10.96 6.33 27.92
N THR A 112 -11.50 5.55 28.86
CA THR A 112 -11.05 5.59 30.26
C THR A 112 -9.61 5.09 30.41
N GLU A 113 -9.20 4.08 29.64
CA GLU A 113 -7.82 3.59 29.62
C GLU A 113 -6.85 4.64 29.07
N ALA A 114 -7.18 5.30 27.96
CA ALA A 114 -6.35 6.38 27.40
C ALA A 114 -6.22 7.57 28.36
N GLU A 115 -7.28 7.89 29.11
CA GLU A 115 -7.25 8.91 30.16
C GLU A 115 -6.40 8.49 31.36
N MET A 116 -6.43 7.21 31.75
CA MET A 116 -5.60 6.66 32.82
C MET A 116 -4.13 6.60 32.43
N GLU A 117 -3.81 6.19 31.21
CA GLU A 117 -2.44 6.16 30.68
C GLU A 117 -1.81 7.56 30.64
N LYS A 118 -2.58 8.56 30.18
CA LYS A 118 -2.16 9.97 30.19
C LYS A 118 -1.92 10.51 31.62
N LYS A 119 -2.65 10.01 32.62
CA LYS A 119 -2.43 10.36 34.03
C LYS A 119 -1.21 9.65 34.64
N MET A 120 -0.85 8.47 34.15
CA MET A 120 0.29 7.67 34.63
C MET A 120 1.64 8.16 34.07
N HIS A 121 1.65 8.80 32.89
CA HIS A 121 2.88 9.31 32.25
C HIS A 121 2.78 10.80 31.87
N PRO A 122 2.86 11.74 32.84
CA PRO A 122 2.69 13.17 32.58
C PRO A 122 3.89 13.88 31.92
N HIS A 123 5.05 13.21 31.80
CA HIS A 123 6.30 13.79 31.24
C HIS A 123 6.97 12.86 30.23
N ALA A 124 6.39 12.73 29.04
CA ALA A 124 7.11 12.26 27.86
C ALA A 124 6.73 13.18 26.69
N SER A 125 7.30 14.38 26.72
CA SER A 125 7.38 15.33 25.60
C SER A 125 8.74 15.24 24.94
#